data_AF-A0A7V8VM31-F1
#
_entry.id   AF-A0A7V8VM31-F1
#
_cell.length_a   1.000
_cell.length_b   1.000
_cell.length_c   1.000
_cell.angle_alpha   90.00
_cell.angle_beta   90.00
_cell.angle_gamma   90.00
#
_symmetry.space_group_name_H-M   'P 1'
#
loop_
_entity.id
_entity.type
_entity.pdbx_description
1 polymer ?
#
loop_
_entity_poly.entity_id
_entity_poly.type
_entity_poly.pdbx_seq_one_letter_code
_entity_poly.pdbx_strand_id
1 'polypeptide(L)'
;MGAGVPLLFVCGLDVFMNAEFIAMLDYLERERGIKRDILLEAVSNALLSASKKSVSASRDLRIDINPKTGEIRALANLLVVETVANPADEISVNKARALKPEAQIGDAVEVEVTPRNFGRIA
;
A
#
# COMPACT_ATOMS: atom_id res chain seq x y z
N MET A 1 35.02 -2.54 8.44
CA MET A 1 34.06 -3.34 9.24
C MET A 1 33.14 -2.38 9.98
N GLY A 2 31.98 -2.03 9.40
CA GLY A 2 30.99 -1.16 10.03
C GLY A 2 29.72 -1.96 10.23
N ALA A 3 29.26 -2.04 11.47
CA ALA A 3 28.23 -2.93 11.96
C ALA A 3 26.88 -2.73 11.24
N GLY A 4 26.23 -3.85 10.92
CA GLY A 4 24.84 -3.89 10.51
C GLY A 4 23.97 -3.35 11.64
N VAL A 5 23.22 -2.29 11.34
CA VAL A 5 22.19 -1.77 12.24
C VAL A 5 20.98 -2.71 12.10
N PRO A 6 20.51 -3.36 13.19
CA PRO A 6 19.36 -4.24 13.12
C PRO A 6 18.11 -3.37 12.93
N LEU A 7 17.33 -3.70 11.90
CA LEU A 7 16.12 -2.99 11.49
C LEU A 7 14.93 -3.30 12.42
N LEU A 8 15.13 -3.22 13.74
CA LEU A 8 14.16 -3.61 14.77
C LEU A 8 13.65 -2.43 15.62
N PHE A 9 13.84 -1.19 15.14
CA PHE A 9 13.47 0.02 15.87
C PHE A 9 12.54 0.93 15.05
N VAL A 10 11.36 0.41 14.68
CA VAL A 10 10.25 1.23 14.14
C VAL A 10 8.96 1.03 14.95
N CYS A 11 9.08 0.60 16.21
CA CYS A 11 7.94 0.29 17.08
C CYS A 11 7.65 1.42 18.07
N GLY A 12 7.05 2.52 17.60
CA GLY A 12 6.57 3.56 18.53
C GLY A 12 5.68 4.64 17.93
N LEU A 13 5.98 5.14 16.73
CA LEU A 13 5.23 6.26 16.15
C LEU A 13 4.14 5.85 15.15
N ASP A 14 4.33 4.73 14.43
CA ASP A 14 3.39 4.26 13.41
C ASP A 14 2.07 3.71 14.02
N VAL A 15 2.17 3.13 15.22
CA VAL A 15 1.02 2.53 15.93
C VAL A 15 0.07 3.61 16.49
N PHE A 16 0.59 4.79 16.82
CA PHE A 16 -0.20 5.85 17.48
C PHE A 16 -1.18 6.53 16.51
N MET A 17 -0.77 6.75 15.25
CA MET A 17 -1.63 7.36 14.22
C MET A 17 -2.78 6.44 13.79
N ASN A 18 -2.50 5.13 13.77
CA ASN A 18 -3.45 4.11 13.38
C ASN A 18 -4.60 3.94 14.39
N ALA A 19 -4.31 4.04 15.69
CA ALA A 19 -5.33 3.92 16.74
C ALA A 19 -6.35 5.07 16.72
N GLU A 20 -5.89 6.30 16.48
CA GLU A 20 -6.76 7.49 16.34
C GLU A 20 -7.69 7.37 15.13
N PHE A 21 -7.16 6.89 14.00
CA PHE A 21 -7.95 6.64 12.79
C PHE A 21 -9.06 5.61 13.04
N ILE A 22 -8.72 4.50 13.70
CA ILE A 22 -9.66 3.44 14.07
C ILE A 22 -10.73 3.95 15.05
N ALA A 23 -10.38 4.81 16.00
CA ALA A 23 -11.34 5.41 16.93
C ALA A 23 -12.30 6.38 16.21
N MET A 24 -11.79 7.17 15.26
CA MET A 24 -12.61 8.07 14.45
C MET A 24 -13.60 7.32 13.56
N LEU A 25 -13.20 6.19 12.98
CA LEU A 25 -14.10 5.32 12.23
C LEU A 25 -15.21 4.74 13.11
N ASP A 26 -14.89 4.31 14.33
CA ASP A 26 -15.88 3.78 15.29
C ASP A 26 -16.89 4.86 15.71
N TYR A 27 -16.40 6.08 15.94
CA TYR A 27 -17.24 7.24 16.24
C TYR A 27 -18.21 7.55 15.10
N LEU A 28 -17.74 7.55 13.85
CA LEU A 28 -18.59 7.79 12.67
C LEU A 28 -19.62 6.68 12.46
N GLU A 29 -19.28 5.43 12.74
CA GLU A 29 -20.23 4.32 12.70
C GLU A 29 -21.35 4.50 13.73
N ARG A 30 -21.01 4.89 14.96
CA ARG A 30 -22.00 5.09 16.04
C ARG A 30 -22.88 6.31 15.83
N GLU A 31 -22.30 7.45 15.47
CA GLU A 31 -23.02 8.73 15.39
C GLU A 31 -23.78 8.91 14.07
N ARG A 32 -23.20 8.45 12.96
CA ARG A 32 -23.77 8.64 11.62
C ARG A 32 -24.38 7.37 11.05
N GLY A 33 -24.21 6.21 11.70
CA GLY A 33 -24.70 4.92 11.22
C GLY A 33 -23.96 4.41 9.97
N ILE A 34 -22.79 4.96 9.67
CA ILE A 34 -22.03 4.61 8.46
C ILE A 34 -21.13 3.43 8.78
N LYS A 35 -21.34 2.29 8.11
CA LYS A 35 -20.50 1.10 8.31
C LYS A 35 -19.03 1.44 8.09
N ARG A 36 -18.17 0.95 8.99
CA ARG A 36 -16.71 1.06 8.90
C ARG A 36 -16.15 0.71 7.52
N ASP A 37 -16.71 -0.32 6.89
CA ASP A 37 -16.31 -0.81 5.56
C ASP A 37 -16.42 0.28 4.48
N ILE A 38 -17.53 1.03 4.48
CA ILE A 38 -17.77 2.14 3.53
C ILE A 38 -16.79 3.29 3.78
N LEU A 39 -16.51 3.59 5.05
CA LEU A 39 -15.55 4.64 5.40
C LEU A 39 -14.13 4.25 4.99
N LEU A 40 -13.75 2.99 5.22
CA LEU A 40 -12.46 2.47 4.79
C LEU A 40 -12.32 2.50 3.28
N GLU A 41 -13.34 2.07 2.53
CA GLU A 41 -13.33 2.16 1.07
C GLU A 41 -13.19 3.62 0.59
N ALA A 42 -13.92 4.54 1.20
CA ALA A 42 -13.84 5.96 0.87
C ALA A 42 -12.43 6.53 1.14
N VAL A 43 -11.81 6.17 2.26
CA VAL A 43 -10.44 6.59 2.60
C VAL A 43 -9.42 5.96 1.66
N SER A 44 -9.53 4.66 1.39
CA SER A 44 -8.68 3.96 0.41
C SER A 44 -8.74 4.64 -0.96
N ASN A 45 -9.94 4.98 -1.44
CA ASN A 45 -10.11 5.66 -2.72
C ASN A 45 -9.58 7.10 -2.70
N ALA A 46 -9.73 7.82 -1.58
CA ALA A 46 -9.15 9.15 -1.41
C ALA A 46 -7.61 9.10 -1.46
N LEU A 47 -7.00 8.13 -0.77
CA LEU A 47 -5.54 7.90 -0.78
C LEU A 47 -5.06 7.48 -2.17
N LEU A 48 -5.78 6.60 -2.85
CA LEU A 48 -5.51 6.17 -4.21
C LEU A 48 -5.55 7.38 -5.18
N SER A 49 -6.56 8.25 -5.05
CA SER A 49 -6.69 9.48 -5.84
C SER A 49 -5.56 10.47 -5.57
N ALA A 50 -5.18 10.65 -4.30
CA ALA A 50 -4.03 11.49 -3.92
C ALA A 50 -2.70 10.93 -4.47
N SER A 51 -2.55 9.61 -4.46
CA SER A 51 -1.35 8.91 -4.91
C SER A 51 -1.19 8.90 -6.43
N LYS A 52 -2.30 8.86 -7.18
CA LYS A 52 -2.30 9.04 -8.65
C LYS A 52 -1.72 10.39 -9.08
N LYS A 53 -1.68 11.38 -8.20
CA LYS A 53 -1.11 12.71 -8.50
C LYS A 53 0.41 12.77 -8.34
N SER A 54 0.99 11.86 -7.54
CA SER A 54 2.42 11.79 -7.26
C SER A 54 3.13 10.61 -7.94
N VAL A 55 2.36 9.57 -8.29
CA VAL A 55 2.83 8.34 -8.92
C VAL A 55 2.24 8.26 -10.32
N SER A 56 3.07 7.97 -11.32
CA SER A 56 2.70 7.91 -12.75
C SER A 56 1.36 7.22 -12.97
N ALA A 57 0.48 7.89 -13.73
CA ALA A 57 -0.94 7.56 -13.90
C ALA A 57 -1.24 6.16 -14.48
N SER A 58 -0.21 5.40 -14.87
CA SER A 58 -0.31 4.05 -15.41
C SER A 58 -0.30 2.96 -14.35
N ARG A 59 0.03 3.28 -13.08
CA ARG A 59 0.09 2.26 -12.03
C ARG A 59 -1.30 1.87 -11.60
N ASP A 60 -1.64 0.61 -11.81
CA ASP A 60 -2.80 -0.01 -11.20
C ASP A 60 -2.50 -0.24 -9.72
N LEU A 61 -2.68 0.83 -8.95
CA LEU A 61 -2.33 0.93 -7.53
C LEU A 61 -3.58 0.70 -6.69
N ARG A 62 -3.51 -0.28 -5.81
CA ARG A 62 -4.54 -0.67 -4.86
C ARG A 62 -4.09 -0.30 -3.44
N ILE A 63 -4.95 0.36 -2.69
CA ILE A 63 -4.74 0.62 -1.26
C ILE A 63 -5.57 -0.37 -0.47
N ASP A 64 -4.91 -1.12 0.40
CA ASP A 64 -5.52 -2.02 1.35
C ASP A 64 -5.35 -1.45 2.75
N ILE A 65 -6.43 -1.39 3.53
CA ILE A 65 -6.41 -0.84 4.90
C ILE A 65 -6.91 -1.93 5.83
N ASN A 66 -6.10 -2.29 6.82
CA ASN A 66 -6.50 -3.26 7.82
C ASN A 66 -7.58 -2.64 8.74
N PRO A 67 -8.82 -3.19 8.76
CA PRO A 67 -9.93 -2.60 9.52
C PRO A 67 -9.74 -2.69 11.03
N LYS A 68 -8.83 -3.56 11.51
CA LYS A 68 -8.57 -3.76 12.94
C LYS A 68 -7.39 -2.92 13.42
N THR A 69 -6.31 -2.88 12.64
CA THR A 69 -5.08 -2.21 13.06
C THR A 69 -4.93 -0.83 12.47
N GLY A 70 -5.69 -0.46 11.44
CA GLY A 70 -5.53 0.78 10.69
C GLY A 70 -4.40 0.74 9.67
N GLU A 71 -3.60 -0.33 9.64
CA GLU A 71 -2.41 -0.43 8.80
C GLU A 71 -2.75 -0.28 7.31
N ILE A 72 -2.10 0.69 6.65
CA ILE A 72 -2.32 1.02 5.25
C ILE A 72 -1.21 0.39 4.42
N ARG A 73 -1.57 -0.39 3.41
CA ARG A 73 -0.67 -1.00 2.43
C ARG A 73 -1.00 -0.50 1.03
N ALA A 74 0.02 -0.15 0.28
CA ALA A 74 -0.11 0.18 -1.14
C ALA A 74 0.47 -0.97 -1.96
N LEU A 75 -0.38 -1.59 -2.77
CA LEU A 75 -0.06 -2.68 -3.66
C LEU A 75 -0.12 -2.15 -5.10
N ALA A 76 0.92 -2.37 -5.90
CA ALA A 76 0.92 -2.03 -7.30
C ALA A 76 0.92 -3.30 -8.14
N ASN A 77 0.02 -3.39 -9.10
CA ASN A 77 0.07 -4.43 -10.12
C ASN A 77 1.06 -4.02 -11.20
N LEU A 78 2.11 -4.81 -11.36
CA LEU A 78 3.13 -4.62 -12.39
C LEU A 78 2.97 -5.68 -13.48
N LEU A 79 3.09 -5.26 -14.73
CA LEU A 79 3.06 -6.16 -15.88
C LEU A 79 4.41 -6.87 -16.02
N VAL A 80 4.37 -8.20 -16.14
CA VAL A 80 5.56 -9.01 -16.33
C VAL A 80 6.01 -8.90 -17.79
N VAL A 81 7.20 -8.34 -17.99
CA VAL A 81 7.81 -8.16 -19.32
C VAL A 81 9.20 -8.75 -19.36
N GLU A 82 9.70 -8.99 -20.57
CA GLU A 82 11.08 -9.44 -20.76
C GLU A 82 12.07 -8.29 -20.55
N THR A 83 11.83 -7.15 -21.20
CA THR A 83 12.63 -5.92 -21.09
C THR A 83 11.78 -4.83 -20.47
N VAL A 84 12.17 -4.37 -19.29
CA VAL A 84 11.48 -3.30 -18.56
C VAL A 84 11.80 -1.96 -19.23
N ALA A 85 10.80 -1.35 -19.86
CA ALA A 85 10.84 0.02 -20.36
C ALA A 85 10.44 1.02 -19.26
N ASN A 86 9.47 0.64 -18.41
CA ASN A 86 8.99 1.48 -17.32
C ASN A 86 8.95 0.71 -15.99
N PRO A 87 9.96 0.86 -15.12
CA PRO A 87 10.00 0.15 -13.83
C PRO A 87 8.90 0.58 -12.85
N ALA A 88 8.12 1.61 -13.21
CA ALA A 88 6.95 2.01 -12.46
C ALA A 88 5.78 1.04 -12.66
N ASP A 89 5.63 0.47 -13.84
CA ASP A 89 4.44 -0.28 -14.26
C ASP A 89 4.79 -1.70 -14.73
N GLU A 90 6.08 -1.99 -14.86
CA GLU A 90 6.60 -3.21 -15.42
C GLU A 90 7.62 -3.85 -14.48
N ILE A 91 7.64 -5.18 -14.50
CA ILE A 91 8.58 -6.01 -13.74
C ILE A 91 9.20 -7.04 -14.67
N SER A 92 10.50 -7.28 -14.53
CA SER A 92 11.16 -8.32 -15.32
C SER A 92 10.67 -9.70 -14.91
N VAL A 93 10.53 -10.63 -15.86
CA VAL A 93 10.12 -12.01 -15.58
C VAL A 93 10.97 -12.68 -14.49
N ASN A 94 12.27 -12.38 -14.41
CA ASN A 94 13.15 -12.89 -13.37
C ASN A 94 12.75 -12.40 -11.98
N LYS A 95 12.42 -11.11 -11.85
CA LYS A 95 12.01 -10.51 -10.57
C LYS A 95 10.58 -10.91 -10.21
N ALA A 96 9.71 -11.03 -11.20
CA ALA A 96 8.36 -11.56 -11.04
C ALA A 96 8.39 -13.00 -10.51
N ARG A 97 9.24 -13.86 -11.07
CA ARG A 97 9.42 -15.25 -10.61
C ARG A 97 9.99 -15.39 -9.21
N ALA A 98 10.76 -14.40 -8.75
CA ALA A 98 11.24 -14.38 -7.37
C ALA A 98 10.10 -14.14 -6.36
N LEU A 99 9.03 -13.46 -6.76
CA LEU A 99 7.83 -13.23 -5.95
C LEU A 99 6.79 -14.34 -6.14
N LYS A 100 6.54 -14.71 -7.40
CA LYS A 100 5.58 -15.72 -7.82
C LYS A 100 6.23 -16.64 -8.87
N PRO A 101 6.67 -17.85 -8.49
CA PRO A 101 7.42 -18.76 -9.38
C PRO A 101 6.70 -19.10 -10.69
N GLU A 102 5.38 -19.05 -10.67
CA GLU A 102 4.50 -19.37 -11.79
C GLU A 102 4.30 -18.19 -12.76
N ALA A 103 4.87 -17.01 -12.48
CA ALA A 103 4.69 -15.82 -13.30
C ALA A 103 5.29 -15.99 -14.71
N GLN A 104 4.49 -15.63 -15.71
CA GLN A 104 4.84 -15.63 -17.13
C GLN A 104 4.83 -14.21 -17.70
N ILE A 105 5.51 -14.03 -18.84
CA ILE A 105 5.48 -12.75 -19.56
C ILE A 105 4.03 -12.49 -20.01
N GLY A 106 3.53 -11.29 -19.74
CA GLY A 106 2.15 -10.89 -19.98
C GLY A 106 1.24 -11.02 -18.75
N ASP A 107 1.69 -11.63 -17.66
CA ASP A 107 0.93 -11.66 -16.40
C ASP A 107 1.04 -10.34 -15.64
N ALA A 108 0.09 -10.10 -14.74
CA ALA A 108 0.19 -9.06 -13.72
C ALA A 108 0.63 -9.68 -12.38
N VAL A 109 1.64 -9.08 -11.74
CA VAL A 109 2.10 -9.46 -10.40
C VAL A 109 1.90 -8.30 -9.46
N GLU A 110 1.24 -8.56 -8.33
CA GLU A 110 1.03 -7.59 -7.27
C GLU A 110 2.31 -7.46 -6.43
N VAL A 111 2.77 -6.21 -6.25
CA VAL A 111 3.97 -5.89 -5.49
C VAL A 111 3.65 -4.82 -4.47
N GLU A 112 4.05 -5.03 -3.22
CA GLU A 112 3.90 -4.01 -2.19
C GLU A 112 4.87 -2.85 -2.43
N VAL A 113 4.30 -1.65 -2.63
CA VAL A 113 5.02 -0.40 -2.88
C VAL A 113 4.77 0.64 -1.78
N THR A 114 4.24 0.21 -0.63
CA THR A 114 3.93 1.06 0.53
C THR A 114 5.12 1.97 0.87
N PRO A 115 5.03 3.28 0.62
CA PRO A 115 6.06 4.23 1.04
C PRO A 115 6.11 4.28 2.57
N ARG A 116 7.30 4.34 3.17
CA ARG A 116 7.48 4.50 4.64
C ARG A 116 6.79 5.73 5.26
N ASN A 117 6.22 6.61 4.45
CA ASN A 117 5.58 7.86 4.85
C ASN A 117 4.07 7.91 4.52
N PHE A 118 3.46 6.81 4.04
CA PHE A 118 2.07 6.83 3.57
C PHE A 118 1.03 7.15 4.66
N GLY A 119 1.41 7.07 5.94
CA GLY A 119 0.59 7.47 7.07
C GLY A 119 0.88 8.86 7.63
N ARG A 120 1.93 9.58 7.19
CA ARG A 120 2.34 10.88 7.77
C ARG A 120 1.66 12.08 7.10
N ILE A 121 0.33 12.05 7.02
CA ILE A 121 -0.44 13.27 6.75
C ILE A 121 -0.86 13.83 8.12
N ALA A 122 0.10 14.42 8.83
CA ALA A 122 -0.06 15.27 10.00
C ALA A 122 1.11 16.27 10.04
#